data_AF-A0A0Q8RLH8-F1
#
_entry.id   AF-A0A0Q8RLH8-F1
#
_cell.length_a   1.000
_cell.length_b   1.000
_cell.length_c   1.000
_cell.angle_alpha   90.00
_cell.angle_beta   90.00
_cell.angle_gamma   90.00
#
_symmetry.space_group_name_H-M   'P 1'
#
loop_
_entity.id
_entity.type
_entity.pdbx_description
1 polymer ?
#
loop_
_entity_poly.entity_id
_entity_poly.type
_entity_poly.pdbx_seq_one_letter_code
_entity_poly.pdbx_strand_id
1 'polypeptide(L)' 'MARQHPEEPTLVELSIEEVKAMGKQGMAHPSTRPVLTGGVVGAIAGAVLPVVSWPVGLLAGAAIALYTRVKR' A
#
# COMPACT_ATOMS: atom_id res chain seq x y z
N MET A 1 17.78 -7.74 23.16
CA MET A 1 17.12 -6.53 23.67
C MET A 1 16.05 -6.96 24.66
N ALA A 2 16.17 -6.60 25.93
CA ALA A 2 15.06 -6.74 26.87
C ALA A 2 14.00 -5.67 26.51
N ARG A 3 12.71 -6.05 26.46
CA ARG A 3 11.60 -5.11 26.19
C ARG A 3 11.54 -4.05 27.30
N GLN A 4 11.40 -2.77 26.92
CA GLN A 4 11.37 -1.64 27.87
C GLN A 4 10.05 -1.58 28.67
N HIS A 5 8.94 -2.06 28.10
CA HIS A 5 7.63 -2.15 28.76
C HIS A 5 7.02 -3.54 28.50
N PRO A 6 7.34 -4.54 29.31
CA PRO A 6 6.86 -5.90 29.10
C PRO A 6 5.35 -6.10 29.30
N GLU A 7 4.69 -5.16 29.97
CA GLU A 7 3.27 -5.14 30.32
C GLU A 7 2.37 -4.49 29.25
N GLU A 8 2.91 -3.64 28.38
CA GLU A 8 2.11 -2.97 27.36
C GLU A 8 2.02 -3.81 26.09
N PRO A 9 0.81 -4.10 25.59
CA PRO A 9 0.66 -4.84 24.35
C PRO A 9 1.27 -4.05 23.20
N THR A 10 2.06 -4.74 22.40
CA THR A 10 2.72 -4.17 21.23
C THR A 10 1.70 -3.75 20.19
N LEU A 11 2.09 -2.82 19.31
CA LEU A 11 1.23 -2.44 18.17
C LEU A 11 0.84 -3.66 17.31
N VAL A 12 1.73 -4.65 17.20
CA VAL A 12 1.45 -5.89 16.48
C VAL A 12 0.36 -6.69 17.19
N GLU A 13 0.44 -6.85 18.51
CA GLU A 13 -0.56 -7.57 19.30
C GLU A 13 -1.92 -6.87 19.23
N LEU A 14 -1.97 -5.55 19.42
CA LEU A 14 -3.19 -4.74 19.28
C LEU A 14 -3.80 -4.87 17.89
N SER A 15 -2.97 -4.81 16.84
CA SER A 15 -3.44 -4.97 15.45
C SER A 15 -4.02 -6.37 15.20
N ILE A 16 -3.39 -7.42 15.74
CA ILE A 16 -3.87 -8.79 15.61
C ILE A 16 -5.22 -8.96 16.34
N GLU A 17 -5.36 -8.40 17.54
CA GLU A 17 -6.62 -8.43 18.29
C GLU A 17 -7.74 -7.73 17.54
N GLU A 18 -7.48 -6.54 17.02
CA GLU A 18 -8.43 -5.76 16.21
C GLU A 18 -8.85 -6.51 14.93
N VAL A 19 -7.89 -7.09 14.19
CA VAL A 19 -8.20 -7.87 12.98
C VAL A 19 -9.02 -9.13 13.32
N LYS A 20 -8.73 -9.79 14.45
CA LYS A 20 -9.55 -10.92 14.93
C LYS A 20 -10.96 -10.46 15.30
N ALA A 21 -11.10 -9.30 15.95
CA ALA A 21 -12.40 -8.74 16.30
C ALA A 21 -13.20 -8.37 15.05
N MET A 22 -12.57 -7.76 14.05
CA MET A 22 -13.15 -7.52 12.72
C MET A 22 -13.59 -8.81 12.04
N GLY A 23 -12.77 -9.87 12.10
CA GLY A 23 -13.12 -11.17 11.52
C GLY A 23 -14.34 -11.82 12.19
N LYS A 24 -14.49 -11.65 13.51
CA LYS A 24 -15.63 -12.17 14.28
C LYS A 24 -16.90 -11.36 14.07
N GLN A 25 -16.80 -10.03 14.07
CA GLN A 25 -17.96 -9.12 13.99
C GLN A 25 -18.34 -8.76 12.55
N GLY A 26 -17.45 -9.02 11.59
CA GLY A 26 -17.66 -8.72 10.17
C GLY A 26 -17.97 -7.24 9.93
N MET A 27 -18.99 -6.97 9.12
CA MET A 27 -19.41 -5.61 8.74
C MET A 27 -20.04 -4.81 9.89
N ALA A 28 -20.33 -5.44 11.04
CA ALA A 28 -20.78 -4.75 12.24
C ALA A 28 -19.62 -4.12 13.02
N HIS A 29 -18.36 -4.52 12.76
CA HIS A 29 -17.20 -3.89 13.36
C HIS A 29 -17.01 -2.48 12.78
N PRO A 30 -16.82 -1.44 13.61
CA PRO A 30 -16.64 -0.06 13.13
C PRO A 30 -15.46 0.08 12.16
N SER A 31 -14.38 -0.68 12.40
CA SER A 31 -13.15 -0.66 11.60
C SER A 31 -13.24 -1.43 10.26
N THR A 32 -14.22 -2.31 10.05
CA THR A 32 -14.28 -3.14 8.83
C THR A 32 -14.56 -2.31 7.58
N ARG A 33 -15.50 -1.37 7.65
CA ARG A 33 -15.85 -0.51 6.50
C ARG A 33 -14.67 0.35 6.03
N PRO A 34 -14.02 1.16 6.90
CA PRO A 34 -12.91 1.98 6.46
C PRO A 34 -11.72 1.16 5.95
N VAL A 35 -11.42 0.00 6.56
CA VAL A 35 -10.36 -0.89 6.07
C VAL A 35 -10.68 -1.44 4.68
N LEU A 36 -11.94 -1.84 4.44
CA LEU A 36 -12.36 -2.32 3.12
C LEU A 36 -12.28 -1.22 2.06
N THR A 37 -12.74 0.00 2.39
CA THR A 37 -12.60 1.16 1.50
C THR A 37 -11.14 1.44 1.17
N GLY A 38 -10.26 1.44 2.18
CA GLY A 38 -8.82 1.57 1.97
C GLY A 38 -8.25 0.48 1.08
N GLY A 39 -8.70 -0.78 1.28
CA GLY A 39 -8.33 -1.91 0.44
C GLY A 39 -8.75 -1.75 -1.02
N VAL A 40 -9.97 -1.28 -1.29
CA VAL A 40 -10.46 -1.01 -2.65
C VAL A 40 -9.65 0.08 -3.33
N VAL A 41 -9.38 1.19 -2.63
CA VAL A 41 -8.55 2.28 -3.16
C VAL A 41 -7.14 1.79 -3.47
N GLY A 42 -6.54 1.03 -2.56
CA GLY A 42 -5.21 0.44 -2.76
C GLY A 42 -5.17 -0.50 -3.96
N ALA A 43 -6.20 -1.31 -4.17
CA ALA A 43 -6.30 -2.19 -5.33
C ALA A 43 -6.40 -1.42 -6.65
N ILE A 44 -7.22 -0.36 -6.70
CA ILE A 44 -7.33 0.51 -7.88
C ILE A 44 -6.00 1.21 -8.17
N ALA A 45 -5.37 1.79 -7.14
CA ALA A 45 -4.08 2.44 -7.29
C ALA A 45 -3.02 1.45 -7.82
N GLY A 46 -2.94 0.25 -7.24
CA GLY A 46 -2.04 -0.81 -7.70
C GLY A 46 -2.30 -1.25 -9.13
N ALA A 47 -3.56 -1.28 -9.57
CA ALA A 47 -3.93 -1.64 -10.93
C ALA A 47 -3.67 -0.51 -11.95
N VAL A 48 -3.80 0.76 -11.54
CA VAL A 48 -3.61 1.93 -12.41
C VAL A 48 -2.14 2.32 -12.52
N LEU A 49 -1.34 2.11 -11.46
CA LEU A 49 0.09 2.44 -11.45
C LEU A 49 0.84 1.94 -12.70
N PRO A 50 0.69 0.68 -13.17
CA PRO A 50 1.32 0.20 -14.40
C PRO A 50 0.92 0.99 -15.65
N VAL A 51 -0.36 1.35 -15.77
CA VAL A 51 -0.90 2.07 -16.93
C VAL A 51 -0.24 3.45 -17.08
N VAL A 52 0.14 4.09 -15.98
CA VAL A 52 0.85 5.37 -16.00
C VAL A 52 2.36 5.17 -16.08
N SER A 53 2.90 4.21 -15.34
CA SER A 53 4.35 3.97 -15.22
C SER A 53 4.97 3.53 -16.55
N TRP A 54 4.28 2.69 -17.31
CA TRP A 54 4.80 2.15 -18.58
C TRP A 54 4.95 3.23 -19.67
N PRO A 55 3.94 4.05 -20.00
CA PRO A 55 4.08 5.14 -20.95
C PRO A 55 5.13 6.16 -20.52
N VAL A 56 5.16 6.54 -19.24
CA VAL A 56 6.15 7.50 -18.73
C VAL A 56 7.57 6.95 -18.89
N GLY A 57 7.80 5.69 -18.52
CA GLY A 57 9.09 5.04 -18.69
C GLY A 57 9.53 4.95 -20.16
N LEU A 58 8.62 4.56 -21.05
CA LEU A 58 8.90 4.48 -22.49
C LEU A 58 9.22 5.85 -23.10
N LEU A 59 8.41 6.87 -22.80
CA LEU A 59 8.62 8.22 -23.32
C LEU A 59 9.93 8.82 -22.80
N ALA A 60 10.21 8.68 -21.50
CA ALA A 60 11.46 9.14 -20.91
C ALA A 60 12.66 8.42 -21.54
N GLY A 61 12.60 7.10 -21.68
CA GLY A 61 13.65 6.30 -22.33
C GLY A 61 13.89 6.72 -23.79
N ALA A 62 12.83 6.87 -24.58
CA ALA A 62 12.90 7.32 -25.97
C ALA A 62 13.50 8.73 -26.09
N ALA A 63 13.08 9.66 -25.22
CA ALA A 63 13.61 11.03 -25.21
C ALA A 63 15.11 11.06 -24.89
N ILE A 64 15.56 10.29 -23.88
CA ILE A 64 16.97 10.17 -23.52
C ILE A 64 17.78 9.57 -24.67
N ALA A 65 17.29 8.50 -25.30
CA ALA A 65 17.96 7.84 -26.41
C ALA A 65 18.11 8.79 -27.62
N LEU A 66 17.09 9.58 -27.93
CA LEU A 66 17.14 10.57 -29.01
C LEU A 66 18.11 11.71 -28.69
N TYR A 67 18.03 12.27 -27.48
CA TYR A 67 18.91 13.38 -27.06
C TYR A 67 20.39 13.00 -27.11
N THR A 68 20.74 11.79 -26.64
CA THR A 68 22.13 11.30 -26.69
C THR A 68 22.62 11.08 -28.12
N ARG A 69 21.74 10.70 -29.05
CA ARG A 69 22.04 10.61 -30.50
C ARG A 69 22.28 11.98 -31.13
N VAL A 70 21.47 12.98 -30.82
CA VAL A 70 21.57 14.34 -31.40
C VAL A 70 22.79 15.10 -30.87
N LYS A 71 23.18 14.85 -29.61
CA LYS A 71 24.34 15.48 -28.98
C LYS A 71 25.68 14.88 -29.41
N ARG A 72 25.70 13.65 -29.92
CA ARG A 72 26.90 13.03 -30.52
C ARG A 72 27.19 13.67 -31.87
#